data_AF-A0A970Z700-F1
#
_entry.id   AF-A0A970Z700-F1
#
_cell.length_a   1.000
_cell.length_b   1.000
_cell.length_c   1.000
_cell.angle_alpha   90.00
_cell.angle_beta   90.00
_cell.angle_gamma   90.00
#
_symmetry.space_group_name_H-M   'P 1'
#
loop_
_entity.id
_entity.type
_entity.pdbx_description
1 polymer ?
#
loop_
_entity_poly.entity_id
_entity_poly.type
_entity_poly.pdbx_seq_one_letter_code
_entity_poly.pdbx_strand_id
1 'polypeptide(L)'
;MPWLAEEFGGARLWAAGQDLASLARLVDVVMPMTYSFMTGSSAGHIAALCDELRTTTGKPVMPSLQADNTYREGELPMAAVEQMLDEVERSSDGGYSVFHLESLADRPELRRLLASRAPA
;
A
#
# COMPACT_ATOMS: atom_id res chain seq x y z
N MET A 1 3.52 8.48 -4.59
CA MET A 1 2.24 7.96 -5.13
C MET A 1 2.55 6.81 -6.05
N PRO A 2 2.24 5.55 -5.70
CA PRO A 2 2.47 4.45 -6.62
C PRO A 2 1.27 4.37 -7.56
N TRP A 3 1.41 5.02 -8.71
CA TRP A 3 0.46 4.94 -9.80
C TRP A 3 0.71 3.64 -10.60
N LEU A 4 -0.32 3.14 -11.27
CA LEU A 4 -0.18 2.17 -12.35
C LEU A 4 0.59 2.77 -13.53
N ALA A 5 1.11 1.93 -14.41
CA ALA A 5 1.94 2.36 -15.54
C ALA A 5 1.21 3.35 -16.47
N GLU A 6 -0.09 3.19 -16.65
CA GLU A 6 -0.89 4.00 -17.59
C GLU A 6 -1.56 5.21 -16.93
N GLU A 7 -1.55 5.30 -15.60
CA GLU A 7 -2.15 6.41 -14.88
C GLU A 7 -1.40 7.72 -15.17
N PHE A 8 -2.17 8.80 -15.34
CA PHE A 8 -1.68 10.15 -15.61
C PHE A 8 -0.72 10.23 -16.82
N GLY A 9 -0.93 9.40 -17.84
CA GLY A 9 -0.10 9.39 -19.04
C GLY A 9 1.33 8.92 -18.75
N GLY A 10 1.50 7.92 -17.89
CA GLY A 10 2.80 7.36 -17.55
C GLY A 10 3.63 8.20 -16.60
N ALA A 11 3.00 9.10 -15.84
CA ALA A 11 3.69 10.03 -14.94
C ALA A 11 4.55 9.35 -13.88
N ARG A 12 4.30 8.06 -13.57
CA ARG A 12 5.18 7.28 -12.71
C ARG A 12 6.63 7.31 -13.20
N LEU A 13 6.85 7.19 -14.51
CA LEU A 13 8.19 7.18 -15.08
C LEU A 13 8.76 8.60 -15.21
N TRP A 14 8.05 9.50 -15.89
CA TRP A 14 8.62 10.80 -16.27
C TRP A 14 8.49 11.89 -15.20
N ALA A 15 7.51 11.80 -14.29
CA ALA A 15 7.31 12.78 -13.22
C ALA A 15 7.87 12.29 -11.88
N ALA A 16 7.55 11.05 -11.50
CA ALA A 16 8.01 10.48 -10.23
C ALA A 16 9.38 9.78 -10.33
N GLY A 17 9.90 9.57 -11.54
CA GLY A 17 11.22 8.95 -11.75
C GLY A 17 11.29 7.48 -11.36
N GLN A 18 10.16 6.77 -11.30
CA GLN A 18 10.08 5.38 -10.83
C GLN A 18 10.16 4.40 -12.01
N ASP A 19 11.37 4.12 -12.48
CA ASP A 19 11.65 3.01 -13.41
C ASP A 19 11.79 1.69 -12.64
N LEU A 20 10.68 0.98 -12.49
CA LEU A 20 10.61 -0.25 -11.71
C LEU A 20 11.49 -1.37 -12.28
N ALA A 21 11.63 -1.48 -13.60
CA ALA A 21 12.43 -2.53 -14.21
C ALA A 21 13.93 -2.35 -13.90
N SER A 22 14.39 -1.10 -13.93
CA SER A 22 15.76 -0.76 -13.52
C SER A 22 15.96 -0.92 -12.01
N LEU A 23 15.01 -0.43 -11.20
CA LEU A 23 15.07 -0.51 -9.73
C LEU A 23 15.05 -1.95 -9.21
N ALA A 24 14.31 -2.85 -9.86
CA ALA A 24 14.23 -4.26 -9.48
C ALA A 24 15.60 -4.94 -9.40
N ARG A 25 16.60 -4.47 -10.14
CA ARG A 25 17.95 -5.06 -10.10
C ARG A 25 18.74 -4.71 -8.84
N LEU A 26 18.27 -3.73 -8.08
CA LEU A 26 18.97 -3.13 -6.95
C LEU A 26 18.30 -3.46 -5.60
N VAL A 27 17.15 -4.13 -5.62
CA VAL A 27 16.36 -4.42 -4.43
C VAL A 27 15.94 -5.89 -4.37
N ASP A 28 15.77 -6.37 -3.15
CA ASP A 28 15.27 -7.73 -2.88
C ASP A 28 13.74 -7.77 -2.83
N VAL A 29 13.11 -6.68 -2.41
CA VAL A 29 11.66 -6.55 -2.19
C VAL A 29 11.19 -5.17 -2.65
N VAL A 30 9.97 -5.11 -3.18
CA VAL A 30 9.29 -3.86 -3.52
C VAL A 30 8.19 -3.56 -2.51
N MET A 31 8.23 -2.37 -1.90
CA MET A 31 7.27 -1.95 -0.87
C MET A 31 6.42 -0.76 -1.34
N PRO A 32 5.29 -0.99 -2.02
CA PRO A 32 4.47 0.11 -2.50
C PRO A 32 3.73 0.84 -1.38
N MET A 33 3.61 2.15 -1.56
CA MET A 33 2.81 3.05 -0.73
C MET A 33 1.32 2.97 -1.09
N THR A 34 0.64 1.89 -0.72
CA THR A 34 -0.75 1.55 -1.13
C THR A 34 -1.82 2.33 -0.36
N TYR A 35 -1.68 3.65 -0.29
CA TYR A 35 -2.49 4.54 0.56
C TYR A 35 -3.83 4.92 -0.07
N SER A 36 -4.70 3.93 -0.34
CA SER A 36 -5.89 4.12 -1.17
C SER A 36 -6.83 5.21 -0.64
N PHE A 37 -6.95 5.39 0.69
CA PHE A 37 -7.74 6.49 1.24
C PHE A 37 -7.15 7.86 0.91
N MET A 38 -5.83 8.06 1.09
CA MET A 38 -5.13 9.30 0.74
C MET A 38 -5.34 9.66 -0.73
N THR A 39 -5.24 8.68 -1.61
CA THR A 39 -5.30 8.88 -3.07
C THR A 39 -6.73 8.97 -3.60
N GLY A 40 -7.73 8.56 -2.81
CA GLY A 40 -9.11 8.41 -3.26
C GLY A 40 -9.35 7.18 -4.15
N SER A 41 -8.39 6.26 -4.17
CA SER A 41 -8.51 5.00 -4.89
C SER A 41 -9.32 3.99 -4.07
N SER A 42 -9.89 3.00 -4.74
CA SER A 42 -10.53 1.86 -4.07
C SER A 42 -9.50 0.88 -3.51
N ALA A 43 -9.91 -0.01 -2.62
CA ALA A 43 -9.06 -1.12 -2.18
C ALA A 43 -8.59 -1.97 -3.38
N GLY A 44 -9.42 -2.17 -4.41
CA GLY A 44 -9.03 -2.90 -5.63
C GLY A 44 -7.84 -2.28 -6.39
N HIS A 45 -7.54 -1.01 -6.19
CA HIS A 45 -6.32 -0.37 -6.73
C HIS A 45 -5.05 -0.96 -6.11
N ILE A 46 -5.09 -1.34 -4.83
CA ILE A 46 -3.99 -2.00 -4.12
C ILE A 46 -3.64 -3.32 -4.83
N ALA A 47 -4.65 -4.13 -5.16
CA ALA A 47 -4.48 -5.39 -5.89
C ALA A 47 -3.81 -5.16 -7.24
N ALA A 48 -4.39 -4.29 -8.06
CA ALA A 48 -3.92 -4.02 -9.40
C ALA A 48 -2.47 -3.51 -9.40
N LEU A 49 -2.14 -2.63 -8.45
CA LEU A 49 -0.79 -2.12 -8.29
C LEU A 49 0.19 -3.22 -7.87
N CYS A 50 -0.16 -4.05 -6.88
CA CYS A 50 0.73 -5.12 -6.44
C CYS A 50 0.99 -6.15 -7.56
N ASP A 51 -0.04 -6.51 -8.32
CA ASP A 51 0.08 -7.42 -9.45
C ASP A 51 0.94 -6.84 -10.59
N GLU A 52 0.78 -5.56 -10.89
CA GLU A 52 1.60 -4.88 -11.90
C GLU A 52 3.08 -4.81 -11.45
N LEU A 53 3.33 -4.47 -10.17
CA LEU A 53 4.67 -4.43 -9.61
C LEU A 53 5.34 -5.80 -9.64
N ARG A 54 4.62 -6.85 -9.24
CA ARG A 54 5.12 -8.23 -9.27
C ARG A 54 5.46 -8.65 -10.69
N THR A 55 4.57 -8.38 -11.65
CA THR A 55 4.77 -8.70 -13.06
C THR A 55 5.94 -7.94 -13.67
N THR A 56 6.09 -6.65 -13.32
CA THR A 56 7.14 -5.78 -13.88
C THR A 56 8.51 -6.08 -13.30
N THR A 57 8.59 -6.42 -12.01
CA THR A 57 9.86 -6.52 -11.30
C THR A 57 10.34 -7.95 -11.08
N GLY A 58 9.43 -8.92 -11.07
CA GLY A 58 9.72 -10.30 -10.66
C GLY A 58 10.15 -10.41 -9.19
N LYS A 59 9.94 -9.36 -8.37
CA LYS A 59 10.32 -9.31 -6.97
C LYS A 59 9.10 -9.55 -6.06
N PRO A 60 9.31 -10.07 -4.84
CA PRO A 60 8.30 -10.06 -3.80
C PRO A 60 7.79 -8.65 -3.53
N VAL A 61 6.48 -8.53 -3.32
CA VAL A 61 5.80 -7.28 -3.02
C VAL A 61 5.29 -7.30 -1.58
N MET A 62 5.62 -6.26 -0.81
CA MET A 62 5.18 -6.06 0.57
C MET A 62 4.49 -4.69 0.71
N PRO A 63 3.16 -4.62 0.49
CA PRO A 63 2.43 -3.36 0.47
C PRO A 63 2.38 -2.67 1.85
N SER A 64 1.94 -1.41 1.87
CA SER A 64 1.87 -0.59 3.08
C SER A 64 0.44 -0.24 3.43
N LEU A 65 -0.04 -0.68 4.60
CA LEU A 65 -1.32 -0.27 5.15
C LEU A 65 -1.26 1.19 5.63
N GLN A 66 -2.19 2.01 5.19
CA GLN A 66 -2.37 3.36 5.69
C GLN A 66 -3.09 3.33 7.05
N ALA A 67 -2.48 3.88 8.10
CA ALA A 67 -3.06 3.95 9.45
C ALA A 67 -3.73 5.29 9.78
N ASP A 68 -3.50 6.32 8.96
CA ASP A 68 -3.93 7.70 9.22
C ASP A 68 -4.58 8.35 7.98
N ASN A 69 -5.37 9.41 8.17
CA ASN A 69 -6.06 10.16 7.10
C ASN A 69 -5.15 11.14 6.34
N THR A 70 -3.84 11.01 6.45
CA THR A 70 -2.82 11.96 5.99
C THR A 70 -3.16 12.61 4.63
N TYR A 71 -3.10 13.94 4.59
CA TYR A 71 -3.44 14.81 3.44
C TYR A 71 -4.91 14.80 2.99
N ARG A 72 -5.82 14.18 3.75
CA ARG A 72 -7.27 14.32 3.56
C ARG A 72 -7.96 14.87 4.79
N GLU A 73 -8.98 15.68 4.54
CA GLU A 73 -9.91 16.11 5.58
C GLU A 73 -10.83 14.94 5.97
N GLY A 74 -11.18 14.88 7.26
CA GLY A 74 -12.07 13.86 7.82
C GLY A 74 -11.35 12.61 8.32
N GLU A 75 -12.04 11.80 9.11
CA GLU A 75 -11.48 10.59 9.74
C GLU A 75 -11.31 9.46 8.72
N LEU A 76 -10.23 8.67 8.84
CA LEU A 76 -10.06 7.42 8.10
C LEU A 76 -10.96 6.34 8.72
N PRO A 77 -12.10 5.95 8.10
CA PRO A 77 -13.08 5.09 8.73
C PRO A 77 -12.54 3.66 8.89
N MET A 78 -12.85 2.99 10.01
CA MET A 78 -12.38 1.62 10.25
C MET A 78 -12.83 0.62 9.18
N ALA A 79 -14.02 0.78 8.61
CA ALA A 79 -14.48 -0.07 7.50
C ALA A 79 -13.58 0.06 6.26
N ALA A 80 -13.04 1.25 5.98
CA ALA A 80 -12.07 1.43 4.90
C ALA A 80 -10.73 0.79 5.26
N VAL A 81 -10.30 0.88 6.52
CA VAL A 81 -9.07 0.22 6.99
C VAL A 81 -9.16 -1.29 6.89
N GLU A 82 -10.29 -1.89 7.26
CA GLU A 82 -10.52 -3.34 7.13
C GLU A 82 -10.42 -3.78 5.66
N GLN A 83 -11.06 -3.06 4.73
CA GLN A 83 -10.98 -3.36 3.30
C GLN A 83 -9.55 -3.20 2.75
N MET A 84 -8.82 -2.16 3.18
CA MET A 84 -7.42 -1.98 2.80
C MET A 84 -6.56 -3.10 3.37
N LEU A 85 -6.77 -3.51 4.63
CA LEU A 85 -6.01 -4.55 5.29
C LEU A 85 -6.23 -5.91 4.64
N ASP A 86 -7.47 -6.29 4.37
CA ASP A 86 -7.79 -7.55 3.68
C ASP A 86 -7.07 -7.62 2.32
N GLU A 87 -7.02 -6.50 1.59
CA GLU A 87 -6.35 -6.45 0.30
C GLU A 87 -4.82 -6.43 0.40
N VAL A 88 -4.27 -5.69 1.36
CA VAL A 88 -2.83 -5.66 1.68
C VAL A 88 -2.34 -7.05 2.07
N GLU A 89 -3.07 -7.77 2.91
CA GLU A 89 -2.75 -9.14 3.33
C GLU A 89 -2.84 -10.12 2.16
N ARG A 90 -3.90 -10.01 1.35
CA ARG A 90 -4.10 -10.87 0.17
C ARG A 90 -3.03 -10.68 -0.90
N SER A 91 -2.58 -9.44 -1.10
CA SER A 91 -1.65 -9.06 -2.17
C SER A 91 -0.17 -9.17 -1.77
N SER A 92 0.13 -9.53 -0.52
CA SER A 92 1.49 -9.59 0.01
C SER A 92 2.19 -10.93 -0.23
N ASP A 93 3.49 -10.90 -0.54
CA ASP A 93 4.34 -12.09 -0.69
C ASP A 93 5.10 -12.49 0.61
N GLY A 94 4.97 -11.72 1.70
CA GLY A 94 5.73 -12.01 2.93
C GLY A 94 5.48 -11.10 4.14
N GLY A 95 4.47 -10.24 4.06
CA GLY A 95 4.08 -9.27 5.09
C GLY A 95 3.81 -7.87 4.53
N TYR A 96 3.41 -6.97 5.41
CA TYR A 96 3.11 -5.59 5.04
C TYR A 96 3.71 -4.63 6.07
N SER A 97 3.87 -3.38 5.68
CA SER A 97 4.22 -2.31 6.62
C SER A 97 2.99 -1.51 7.02
N VAL A 98 3.07 -0.79 8.14
CA VAL A 98 2.02 0.14 8.56
C VAL A 98 2.57 1.56 8.47
N PHE A 99 1.90 2.41 7.70
CA PHE A 99 2.32 3.78 7.46
C PHE A 99 1.50 4.79 8.26
N HIS A 100 2.30 5.69 8.85
CA HIS A 100 2.16 6.39 10.12
C HIS A 100 1.89 5.47 11.31
N LEU A 101 2.90 4.64 11.65
CA LEU A 101 2.87 3.73 12.80
C LEU A 101 2.52 4.44 14.12
N GLU A 102 3.00 5.67 14.31
CA GLU A 102 2.73 6.49 15.50
C GLU A 102 1.22 6.72 15.70
N SER A 103 0.46 6.88 14.61
CA SER A 103 -0.99 7.08 14.65
C SER A 103 -1.74 5.88 15.23
N LEU A 104 -1.10 4.71 15.34
CA LEU A 104 -1.69 3.58 16.07
C LEU A 104 -1.91 3.88 17.55
N ALA A 105 -1.09 4.75 18.17
CA ALA A 105 -1.21 5.11 19.58
C ALA A 105 -2.61 5.67 19.91
N ASP A 106 -3.16 6.46 18.98
CA ASP A 106 -4.45 7.12 19.12
C ASP A 106 -5.62 6.33 18.50
N ARG A 107 -5.32 5.15 17.92
CA ARG A 107 -6.30 4.26 17.27
C ARG A 107 -6.35 2.87 17.91
N PRO A 108 -6.92 2.72 19.12
CA PRO A 108 -6.97 1.44 19.83
C PRO A 108 -7.75 0.35 19.08
N GLU A 109 -8.74 0.71 18.28
CA GLU A 109 -9.50 -0.19 17.41
C GLU A 109 -8.66 -0.74 16.26
N LEU A 110 -7.83 0.09 15.60
CA LEU A 110 -6.91 -0.38 14.58
C LEU A 110 -5.82 -1.29 15.16
N ARG A 111 -5.27 -0.94 16.33
CA ARG A 111 -4.33 -1.83 17.05
C ARG A 111 -4.93 -3.20 17.36
N ARG A 112 -6.19 -3.22 17.83
CA ARG A 112 -6.91 -4.48 18.10
C ARG A 112 -7.13 -5.29 16.83
N LEU A 113 -7.48 -4.63 15.72
CA LEU A 113 -7.62 -5.29 14.42
C LEU A 113 -6.30 -5.94 13.99
N LEU A 114 -5.19 -5.20 13.99
CA LEU A 114 -3.87 -5.71 13.63
C LEU A 114 -3.43 -6.87 14.54
N ALA A 115 -3.64 -6.74 15.85
CA ALA A 115 -3.34 -7.82 16.80
C ALA A 115 -4.17 -9.09 16.54
N SER A 116 -5.42 -8.94 16.10
CA SER A 116 -6.29 -10.09 15.79
C SER A 116 -5.90 -10.83 14.51
N ARG A 117 -5.11 -10.20 13.64
CA ARG A 117 -4.60 -10.75 12.37
C ARG A 117 -3.16 -11.26 12.45
N ALA A 118 -2.45 -10.97 13.54
CA ALA A 118 -1.07 -11.38 13.71
C ALA A 118 -0.93 -12.92 13.69
N PRO A 119 0.10 -13.48 13.02
CA PRO A 119 0.38 -14.92 13.09
C PRO A 119 0.62 -15.35 14.54
N ALA A 120 0.12 -16.54 14.90
CA ALA A 120 0.32 -17.16 16.21
C ALA A 120 1.75 -17.65 16.43
#